data_AF-A0A812KU19-F1
#
_entry.id   AF-A0A812KU19-F1
#
_cell.length_a   1.000
_cell.length_b   1.000
_cell.length_c   1.000
_cell.angle_alpha   90.00
_cell.angle_beta   90.00
_cell.angle_gamma   90.00
#
_symmetry.space_group_name_H-M   'P 1'
#
loop_
_entity.id
_entity.type
_entity.pdbx_description
1 polymer ?
#
loop_
_entity_poly.entity_id
_entity_poly.type
_entity_poly.pdbx_seq_one_letter_code
_entity_poly.pdbx_strand_id
1 'polypeptide(L)'
;MVSACGCCDGQHSVAVEVIETQQAYPAKSLDDGSEGHDGLPCATKSTAPRSLTKEVRLEKLQQLEVDTELVRGVPLQVTLRNFGKMWRVSPLSLSEEARNTLYRKSVHIDSFDVFLSHTWHTKGRWKVLSLLLQSGLRLALLAWAACVAVMFVLSSNCLLPLPFEFISRFGDGAKLSCGPWCLLGSFIGHGAGLMLAPYAPTFCSQAPMCFLDVASINQTDKELMERGVYGIGGFLCKSKELRVLWSCPYFTRLWCVFEVAAFRTANPTGRLAFRPLFVEVGSFMCVAGAYFSCFLYMFSIPLGSVVAPLASYAIALAPVYVLMHQLRQNSAVKYQLLHDLKRFDLAAVQSHSDFDRQFVFTAIKAWYGSTEAFTQFVQGPLREELLESGQSTIPLKYILLPLGVMASLSLDWVVALLCAHVSADSAVDGTVLVKSWGQKKRVCFSSL
;
A
#
# COMPACT_ATOMS: atom_id res chain seq x y z
N MET A 1 31.24 8.31 -43.13
CA MET A 1 31.97 7.05 -43.39
C MET A 1 31.50 6.03 -42.36
N VAL A 2 31.22 4.79 -42.82
CA VAL A 2 30.63 3.63 -42.13
C VAL A 2 29.09 3.72 -42.03
N SER A 3 28.37 3.53 -43.14
CA SER A 3 28.06 2.27 -43.87
C SER A 3 26.87 1.53 -43.24
N ALA A 4 25.70 1.80 -43.81
CA ALA A 4 24.49 1.00 -43.68
C ALA A 4 24.58 -0.16 -44.68
N CYS A 5 24.42 -1.38 -44.19
CA CYS A 5 24.26 -2.57 -45.03
C CYS A 5 23.00 -3.28 -44.54
N GLY A 6 21.96 -3.27 -45.39
CA GLY A 6 20.84 -4.18 -45.28
C GLY A 6 21.11 -5.42 -46.14
N CYS A 7 20.59 -6.57 -45.71
CA CYS A 7 19.87 -7.51 -46.57
C CYS A 7 19.32 -8.71 -45.76
N CYS A 8 18.06 -9.01 -46.09
CA CYS A 8 17.42 -10.33 -46.18
C CYS A 8 16.90 -11.06 -44.93
N ASP A 9 15.56 -11.16 -44.94
CA ASP A 9 14.74 -12.37 -44.91
C ASP A 9 14.68 -13.25 -43.66
N GLY A 10 13.46 -13.33 -43.14
CA GLY A 10 13.07 -14.26 -42.09
C GLY A 10 11.64 -14.02 -41.60
N GLN A 11 10.66 -13.94 -42.51
CA GLN A 11 9.25 -14.10 -42.14
C GLN A 11 9.03 -15.57 -41.72
N HIS A 12 9.26 -15.87 -40.44
CA HIS A 12 8.68 -17.04 -39.82
C HIS A 12 7.35 -16.62 -39.18
N SER A 13 6.27 -16.88 -39.91
CA SER A 13 4.94 -17.03 -39.34
C SER A 13 4.97 -18.22 -38.37
N VAL A 14 5.12 -17.94 -37.07
CA VAL A 14 4.88 -18.95 -36.04
C VAL A 14 3.38 -18.96 -35.81
N ALA A 15 2.74 -20.05 -36.23
CA ALA A 15 1.36 -20.35 -35.90
C ALA A 15 1.21 -20.34 -34.37
N VAL A 16 0.28 -19.53 -33.87
CA VAL A 16 -0.15 -19.59 -32.48
C VAL A 16 -0.99 -20.86 -32.34
N GLU A 17 -0.33 -21.95 -32.02
CA GLU A 17 -0.99 -23.14 -31.50
C GLU A 17 -1.32 -22.86 -30.02
N VAL A 18 -2.61 -22.67 -29.75
CA VAL A 18 -3.15 -22.52 -28.40
C VAL A 18 -2.95 -23.86 -27.69
N ILE A 19 -1.85 -23.99 -26.96
CA ILE A 19 -1.66 -25.09 -26.02
C ILE A 19 -2.47 -24.72 -24.78
N GLU A 20 -3.68 -25.28 -24.71
CA GLU A 20 -4.45 -25.39 -23.46
C GLU A 20 -3.64 -26.24 -22.47
N THR A 21 -2.90 -25.60 -21.57
CA THR A 21 -2.33 -26.26 -20.39
C THR A 21 -3.42 -26.44 -19.33
N GLN A 22 -4.35 -27.36 -19.59
CA GLN A 22 -5.04 -28.07 -18.52
C GLN A 22 -4.08 -29.12 -17.93
N GLN A 23 -3.35 -28.76 -16.88
CA GLN A 23 -2.85 -29.74 -15.93
C GLN A 23 -3.63 -29.58 -14.63
N ALA A 24 -4.78 -30.26 -14.60
CA ALA A 24 -5.53 -30.51 -13.39
C ALA A 24 -4.67 -31.36 -12.44
N TYR A 25 -4.37 -30.83 -11.25
CA TYR A 25 -3.89 -31.65 -10.15
C TYR A 25 -5.02 -32.59 -9.70
N PRO A 26 -4.73 -33.87 -9.40
CA PRO A 26 -5.78 -34.83 -9.07
C PRO A 26 -6.46 -34.44 -7.75
N ALA A 27 -7.73 -34.07 -7.83
CA ALA A 27 -8.62 -33.97 -6.69
C ALA A 27 -8.83 -35.39 -6.13
N LYS A 28 -8.48 -35.62 -4.87
CA LYS A 28 -8.92 -36.83 -4.16
C LYS A 28 -10.42 -36.73 -3.92
N SER A 29 -11.18 -37.56 -4.60
CA SER A 29 -12.57 -37.88 -4.30
C SER A 29 -12.66 -38.53 -2.91
N LEU A 30 -13.43 -37.93 -2.01
CA LEU A 30 -13.94 -38.60 -0.82
C LEU A 30 -15.06 -39.52 -1.29
N ASP A 31 -14.81 -40.83 -1.21
CA ASP A 31 -15.75 -41.88 -1.59
C ASP A 31 -16.74 -42.10 -0.43
N ASP A 32 -18.02 -42.13 -0.78
CA ASP A 32 -19.18 -42.24 0.10
C ASP A 32 -19.60 -43.72 0.12
N GLY A 33 -19.16 -44.46 1.13
CA GLY A 33 -19.46 -45.88 1.31
C GLY A 33 -20.26 -46.12 2.58
N SER A 34 -21.58 -46.06 2.50
CA SER A 34 -22.48 -46.48 3.57
C SER A 34 -22.90 -47.94 3.38
N GLU A 35 -22.40 -48.85 4.22
CA GLU A 35 -23.08 -50.11 4.55
C GLU A 35 -23.28 -50.17 6.06
N GLY A 36 -24.54 -50.45 6.45
CA GLY A 36 -24.96 -50.49 7.84
C GLY A 36 -24.76 -51.86 8.49
N HIS A 37 -24.60 -51.84 9.82
CA HIS A 37 -25.04 -52.91 10.70
C HIS A 37 -25.22 -52.42 12.14
N ASP A 38 -26.24 -52.98 12.77
CA ASP A 38 -26.92 -52.60 14.02
C ASP A 38 -26.14 -52.81 15.33
N GLY A 39 -26.55 -52.06 16.38
CA GLY A 39 -26.77 -52.63 17.73
C GLY A 39 -25.87 -52.21 18.91
N LEU A 40 -26.26 -51.14 19.63
CA LEU A 40 -26.24 -50.87 21.10
C LEU A 40 -24.96 -51.14 21.98
N PRO A 41 -24.86 -50.61 23.23
CA PRO A 41 -25.16 -49.27 23.77
C PRO A 41 -24.04 -48.68 24.67
N CYS A 42 -24.22 -47.41 25.05
CA CYS A 42 -23.89 -46.82 26.37
C CYS A 42 -22.49 -46.20 26.64
N ALA A 43 -22.57 -44.96 27.15
CA ALA A 43 -21.62 -44.26 28.02
C ALA A 43 -20.26 -43.87 27.38
N THR A 44 -19.89 -42.59 27.27
CA THR A 44 -19.63 -41.66 28.37
C THR A 44 -19.07 -40.36 27.80
N LYS A 45 -19.36 -39.25 28.50
CA LYS A 45 -18.56 -38.01 28.57
C LYS A 45 -18.39 -37.21 27.27
N SER A 46 -19.10 -36.08 27.25
CA SER A 46 -18.70 -34.84 26.58
C SER A 46 -17.20 -34.58 26.71
N THR A 47 -16.44 -34.98 25.69
CA THR A 47 -15.05 -34.59 25.51
C THR A 47 -15.03 -33.17 24.96
N ALA A 48 -14.49 -32.24 25.74
CA ALA A 48 -14.04 -30.96 25.22
C ALA A 48 -13.14 -31.21 23.99
N PRO A 49 -13.18 -30.37 22.94
CA PRO A 49 -12.36 -30.57 21.76
C PRO A 49 -10.89 -30.60 22.18
N ARG A 50 -10.22 -31.72 21.92
CA ARG A 50 -8.83 -31.97 22.31
C ARG A 50 -7.94 -31.03 21.48
N SER A 51 -7.27 -30.08 22.13
CA SER A 51 -6.39 -29.11 21.46
C SER A 51 -5.28 -29.80 20.68
N LEU A 52 -5.05 -29.37 19.43
CA LEU A 52 -4.01 -29.91 18.56
C LEU A 52 -2.65 -29.30 18.92
N THR A 53 -1.80 -30.04 19.65
CA THR A 53 -0.41 -29.62 19.93
C THR A 53 0.44 -29.63 18.65
N LYS A 54 1.58 -28.95 18.67
CA LYS A 54 2.50 -28.89 17.51
C LYS A 54 3.07 -30.25 17.13
N GLU A 55 3.31 -31.14 18.10
CA GLU A 55 3.77 -32.51 17.87
C GLU A 55 2.67 -33.32 17.18
N VAL A 56 1.44 -33.26 17.68
CA VAL A 56 0.29 -33.95 17.06
C VAL A 56 0.07 -33.45 15.63
N ARG A 57 0.19 -32.14 15.39
CA ARG A 57 0.08 -31.55 14.04
C ARG A 57 1.17 -32.06 13.11
N LEU A 58 2.39 -32.23 13.61
CA LEU A 58 3.50 -32.77 12.84
C LEU A 58 3.30 -34.26 12.52
N GLU A 59 2.93 -35.06 13.52
CA GLU A 59 2.73 -36.51 13.38
C GLU A 59 1.57 -36.84 12.44
N LYS A 60 0.46 -36.09 12.54
CA LYS A 60 -0.76 -36.32 11.76
C LYS A 60 -0.84 -35.55 10.45
N LEU A 61 0.19 -34.75 10.12
CA LEU A 61 0.19 -33.86 8.95
C LEU A 61 -1.01 -32.89 8.89
N GLN A 62 -1.43 -32.37 10.04
CA GLN A 62 -2.57 -31.45 10.18
C GLN A 62 -2.14 -29.97 10.15
N GLN A 63 -1.10 -29.63 9.39
CA GLN A 63 -0.57 -28.26 9.35
C GLN A 63 -1.55 -27.25 8.70
N LEU A 64 -2.53 -27.71 7.92
CA LEU A 64 -3.59 -26.89 7.31
C LEU A 64 -4.87 -26.81 8.16
N GLU A 65 -4.90 -27.40 9.36
CA GLU A 65 -6.05 -27.31 10.26
C GLU A 65 -5.83 -26.23 11.32
N VAL A 66 -6.90 -25.60 11.80
CA VAL A 66 -6.82 -24.66 12.92
C VAL A 66 -8.04 -24.81 13.81
N ASP A 67 -7.81 -24.72 15.12
CA ASP A 67 -8.90 -24.75 16.09
C ASP A 67 -9.81 -23.55 15.83
N THR A 68 -11.11 -23.78 15.69
CA THR A 68 -12.07 -22.73 15.31
C THR A 68 -12.10 -21.58 16.32
N GLU A 69 -11.84 -21.88 17.60
CA GLU A 69 -11.69 -20.89 18.67
C GLU A 69 -10.44 -20.02 18.54
N LEU A 70 -9.48 -20.32 17.66
CA LEU A 70 -8.31 -19.47 17.44
C LEU A 70 -8.51 -18.52 16.26
N VAL A 71 -9.57 -18.71 15.47
CA VAL A 71 -9.83 -17.91 14.26
C VAL A 71 -10.35 -16.54 14.68
N ARG A 72 -9.41 -15.59 14.73
CA ARG A 72 -9.67 -14.19 15.09
C ARG A 72 -9.06 -13.27 14.06
N GLY A 73 -9.80 -12.27 13.61
CA GLY A 73 -9.30 -11.25 12.69
C GLY A 73 -9.51 -9.84 13.20
N VAL A 74 -8.79 -8.91 12.60
CA VAL A 74 -8.81 -7.48 12.94
C VAL A 74 -9.14 -6.67 11.69
N PRO A 75 -10.02 -5.65 11.75
CA PRO A 75 -10.27 -4.80 10.59
C PRO A 75 -8.99 -4.07 10.15
N LEU A 76 -8.69 -4.04 8.85
CA LEU A 76 -7.47 -3.41 8.32
C LEU A 76 -7.27 -1.98 8.85
N GLN A 77 -8.34 -1.19 8.88
CA GLN A 77 -8.32 0.19 9.38
C GLN A 77 -7.81 0.29 10.83
N VAL A 78 -8.24 -0.64 11.70
CA VAL A 78 -7.83 -0.66 13.12
C VAL A 78 -6.31 -0.88 13.25
N THR A 79 -5.71 -1.67 12.36
CA THR A 79 -4.25 -1.89 12.33
C THR A 79 -3.46 -0.62 11.97
N LEU A 80 -4.09 0.33 11.26
CA LEU A 80 -3.47 1.57 10.78
C LEU A 80 -3.72 2.79 11.70
N ARG A 81 -4.64 2.68 12.66
CA ARG A 81 -4.88 3.73 13.67
C ARG A 81 -3.61 4.02 14.49
N ASN A 82 -3.56 5.22 15.08
CA ASN A 82 -2.41 5.71 15.84
C ASN A 82 -1.09 5.59 15.06
N PHE A 83 -1.09 6.05 13.80
CA PHE A 83 0.06 5.98 12.89
C PHE A 83 0.61 4.56 12.69
N GLY A 84 -0.29 3.58 12.67
CA GLY A 84 0.03 2.17 12.49
C GLY A 84 0.99 1.63 13.56
N LYS A 85 0.81 2.03 14.83
CA LYS A 85 1.65 1.56 15.96
C LYS A 85 1.83 0.04 15.98
N MET A 86 0.79 -0.72 15.62
CA MET A 86 0.78 -2.19 15.55
C MET A 86 1.82 -2.75 14.57
N TRP A 87 2.16 -2.02 13.51
CA TRP A 87 3.15 -2.43 12.51
C TRP A 87 4.58 -2.00 12.84
N ARG A 88 4.71 -0.98 13.69
CA ARG A 88 5.98 -0.29 13.94
C ARG A 88 6.81 -0.91 15.05
N VAL A 89 6.18 -1.68 15.93
CA VAL A 89 6.81 -2.27 17.11
C VAL A 89 6.58 -3.78 17.07
N SER A 90 7.66 -4.55 17.18
CA SER A 90 7.57 -6.01 17.23
C SER A 90 6.86 -6.44 18.52
N PRO A 91 6.04 -7.50 18.50
CA PRO A 91 5.42 -8.05 19.72
C PRO A 91 6.42 -8.35 20.83
N LEU A 92 7.64 -8.77 20.48
CA LEU A 92 8.67 -9.18 21.43
C LEU A 92 9.19 -8.03 22.30
N SER A 93 9.04 -6.78 21.88
CA SER A 93 9.46 -5.61 22.65
C SER A 93 8.32 -4.92 23.40
N LEU A 94 7.12 -5.49 23.37
CA LEU A 94 5.94 -4.95 24.06
C LEU A 94 5.76 -5.57 25.44
N SER A 95 5.25 -4.78 26.38
CA SER A 95 4.78 -5.31 27.66
C SER A 95 3.64 -6.32 27.45
N GLU A 96 3.44 -7.20 28.42
CA GLU A 96 2.35 -8.18 28.39
C GLU A 96 0.97 -7.52 28.28
N GLU A 97 0.74 -6.43 29.01
CA GLU A 97 -0.49 -5.65 28.92
C GLU A 97 -0.71 -5.06 27.52
N ALA A 98 0.35 -4.55 26.89
CA ALA A 98 0.26 -4.02 25.52
C ALA A 98 -0.05 -5.14 24.51
N ARG A 99 0.58 -6.31 24.65
CA ARG A 99 0.29 -7.51 23.83
C ARG A 99 -1.16 -7.96 23.98
N ASN A 100 -1.66 -8.05 25.20
CA ASN A 100 -3.07 -8.36 25.49
C ASN A 100 -4.03 -7.32 24.87
N THR A 101 -3.67 -6.04 24.93
CA THR A 101 -4.46 -4.96 24.32
C THR A 101 -4.53 -5.11 22.80
N LEU A 102 -3.47 -5.57 22.14
CA LEU A 102 -3.48 -5.85 20.70
C LEU A 102 -4.36 -7.06 20.37
N TYR A 103 -4.27 -8.13 21.17
CA TYR A 103 -5.09 -9.32 21.00
C TYR A 103 -6.60 -9.03 21.16
N ARG A 104 -6.98 -8.18 22.12
CA ARG A 104 -8.38 -7.74 22.31
C ARG A 104 -8.97 -6.93 21.15
N LYS A 105 -8.14 -6.45 20.21
CA LYS A 105 -8.61 -5.75 19.01
C LYS A 105 -9.08 -6.68 17.90
N SER A 106 -8.69 -7.96 17.95
CA SER A 106 -9.24 -8.97 17.04
C SER A 106 -10.55 -9.52 17.60
N VAL A 107 -11.41 -10.03 16.72
CA VAL A 107 -12.69 -10.66 17.05
C VAL A 107 -12.79 -12.02 16.38
N HIS A 108 -13.57 -12.94 16.93
CA HIS A 108 -13.83 -14.23 16.29
C HIS A 108 -14.55 -14.03 14.95
N ILE A 109 -14.09 -14.76 13.95
CA ILE A 109 -14.66 -14.74 12.59
C ILE A 109 -14.56 -16.13 11.98
N ASP A 110 -15.38 -16.39 10.96
CA ASP A 110 -15.36 -17.68 10.26
C ASP A 110 -14.27 -17.77 9.20
N SER A 111 -13.97 -16.64 8.54
CA SER A 111 -13.02 -16.52 7.43
C SER A 111 -12.37 -15.13 7.37
N PHE A 112 -11.20 -15.03 6.74
CA PHE A 112 -10.47 -13.77 6.53
C PHE A 112 -10.68 -13.25 5.11
N ASP A 113 -10.88 -11.94 4.97
CA ASP A 113 -10.83 -11.30 3.65
C ASP A 113 -9.40 -11.23 3.12
N VAL A 114 -8.43 -10.98 4.01
CA VAL A 114 -7.01 -10.86 3.65
C VAL A 114 -6.10 -11.40 4.76
N PHE A 115 -5.19 -12.30 4.42
CA PHE A 115 -4.06 -12.65 5.27
C PHE A 115 -2.89 -11.71 4.95
N LEU A 116 -2.43 -10.93 5.95
CA LEU A 116 -1.34 -9.97 5.76
C LEU A 116 0.01 -10.59 6.12
N SER A 117 0.67 -11.18 5.13
CA SER A 117 2.01 -11.72 5.31
C SER A 117 3.09 -10.64 5.19
N HIS A 118 4.06 -10.69 6.10
CA HIS A 118 5.13 -9.71 6.17
C HIS A 118 6.35 -10.22 6.97
N THR A 119 7.48 -9.52 6.83
CA THR A 119 8.68 -9.76 7.65
C THR A 119 8.94 -8.61 8.62
N TRP A 120 9.24 -8.93 9.88
CA TRP A 120 9.60 -7.94 10.92
C TRP A 120 10.97 -7.28 10.68
N HIS A 121 11.82 -7.82 9.80
CA HIS A 121 13.08 -7.17 9.39
C HIS A 121 12.85 -5.84 8.66
N THR A 122 11.70 -5.70 8.00
CA THR A 122 11.38 -4.49 7.26
C THR A 122 10.65 -3.50 8.16
N LYS A 123 11.20 -2.28 8.23
CA LYS A 123 10.69 -1.19 9.08
C LYS A 123 9.18 -0.99 8.85
N GLY A 124 8.42 -1.05 9.94
CA GLY A 124 6.96 -0.94 9.93
C GLY A 124 6.39 0.30 9.25
N ARG A 125 7.09 1.43 9.33
CA ARG A 125 6.65 2.69 8.69
C ARG A 125 6.35 2.54 7.19
N TRP A 126 7.07 1.68 6.50
CA TRP A 126 6.88 1.43 5.06
C TRP A 126 5.64 0.58 4.81
N LYS A 127 5.37 -0.41 5.67
CA LYS A 127 4.13 -1.20 5.63
C LYS A 127 2.92 -0.31 5.90
N VAL A 128 3.02 0.58 6.90
CA VAL A 128 1.96 1.54 7.23
C VAL A 128 1.70 2.48 6.06
N LEU A 129 2.75 3.06 5.46
CA LEU A 129 2.61 3.94 4.30
C LEU A 129 1.95 3.21 3.12
N SER A 130 2.42 2.00 2.78
CA SER A 130 1.83 1.19 1.71
C SER A 130 0.37 0.87 1.97
N LEU A 131 0.01 0.42 3.17
CA LEU A 131 -1.36 0.07 3.50
C LEU A 131 -2.28 1.29 3.57
N LEU A 132 -1.80 2.44 4.06
CA LEU A 132 -2.54 3.70 4.03
C LEU A 132 -2.81 4.15 2.60
N LEU A 133 -1.82 4.08 1.71
CA LEU A 133 -2.02 4.42 0.29
C LEU A 133 -2.89 3.40 -0.44
N GLN A 134 -2.85 2.12 -0.07
CA GLN A 134 -3.70 1.10 -0.67
C GLN A 134 -5.18 1.26 -0.27
N SER A 135 -5.45 1.60 0.99
CA SER A 135 -6.81 1.62 1.56
C SER A 135 -7.43 3.02 1.65
N GLY A 136 -6.64 4.06 1.88
CA GLY A 136 -7.10 5.43 2.16
C GLY A 136 -7.12 6.38 0.96
N LEU A 137 -6.68 5.93 -0.22
CA LEU A 137 -6.50 6.81 -1.37
C LEU A 137 -7.78 7.47 -1.87
N ARG A 138 -8.92 6.77 -1.81
CA ARG A 138 -10.22 7.34 -2.19
C ARG A 138 -10.57 8.54 -1.30
N LEU A 139 -10.39 8.39 0.01
CA LEU A 139 -10.65 9.47 0.95
C LEU A 139 -9.65 10.62 0.78
N ALA A 140 -8.39 10.32 0.49
CA ALA A 140 -7.39 11.33 0.15
C ALA A 140 -7.79 12.19 -1.05
N LEU A 141 -8.26 11.56 -2.13
CA LEU A 141 -8.72 12.26 -3.33
C LEU A 141 -10.02 13.05 -3.11
N LEU A 142 -10.96 12.50 -2.34
CA LEU A 142 -12.20 13.22 -2.00
C LEU A 142 -11.93 14.44 -1.11
N ALA A 143 -11.10 14.27 -0.08
CA ALA A 143 -10.69 15.36 0.81
C ALA A 143 -9.89 16.42 0.05
N TRP A 144 -8.99 16.01 -0.87
CA TRP A 144 -8.30 16.91 -1.79
C TRP A 144 -9.30 17.73 -2.62
N ALA A 145 -10.22 17.08 -3.33
CA ALA A 145 -11.18 17.77 -4.18
C ALA A 145 -12.04 18.76 -3.39
N ALA A 146 -12.51 18.36 -2.20
CA ALA A 146 -13.30 19.23 -1.32
C ALA A 146 -12.50 20.44 -0.81
N CYS A 147 -11.28 20.24 -0.30
CA CYS A 147 -10.45 21.33 0.19
C CYS A 147 -10.04 22.29 -0.93
N VAL A 148 -9.69 21.79 -2.11
CA VAL A 148 -9.35 22.62 -3.28
C VAL A 148 -10.57 23.42 -3.74
N ALA A 149 -11.75 22.81 -3.82
CA ALA A 149 -12.97 23.51 -4.20
C ALA A 149 -13.31 24.65 -3.23
N VAL A 150 -13.19 24.42 -1.91
CA VAL A 150 -13.39 25.47 -0.90
C VAL A 150 -12.38 26.60 -1.08
N MET A 151 -11.08 26.28 -1.20
CA MET A 151 -10.04 27.30 -1.37
C MET A 151 -10.20 28.08 -2.67
N PHE A 152 -10.62 27.42 -3.75
CA PHE A 152 -10.92 28.06 -5.04
C PHE A 152 -12.06 29.06 -4.90
N VAL A 153 -13.20 28.66 -4.30
CA VAL A 153 -14.36 29.54 -4.11
C VAL A 153 -14.02 30.72 -3.22
N LEU A 154 -13.32 30.50 -2.10
CA LEU A 154 -12.93 31.59 -1.20
C LEU A 154 -11.97 32.57 -1.89
N SER A 155 -11.03 32.06 -2.70
CA SER A 155 -10.06 32.92 -3.38
C SER A 155 -10.68 33.67 -4.56
N SER A 156 -11.58 33.05 -5.34
CA SER A 156 -12.24 33.70 -6.49
C SER A 156 -13.24 34.77 -6.08
N ASN A 157 -13.78 34.71 -4.86
CA ASN A 157 -14.61 35.76 -4.27
C ASN A 157 -13.78 36.80 -3.49
N CYS A 158 -12.45 36.80 -3.64
CA CYS A 158 -11.53 37.72 -2.95
C CYS A 158 -11.67 37.70 -1.41
N LEU A 159 -12.12 36.57 -0.83
CA LEU A 159 -12.22 36.41 0.63
C LEU A 159 -10.89 36.02 1.27
N LEU A 160 -9.96 35.46 0.47
CA LEU A 160 -8.60 35.18 0.88
C LEU A 160 -7.63 36.23 0.31
N PRO A 161 -6.60 36.63 1.07
CA PRO A 161 -5.64 37.61 0.58
C PRO A 161 -4.82 37.02 -0.58
N LEU A 162 -4.46 37.83 -1.56
CA LEU A 162 -3.62 37.44 -2.70
C LEU A 162 -2.24 38.08 -2.52
N PRO A 163 -1.36 37.49 -1.68
CA PRO A 163 -0.14 38.16 -1.20
C PRO A 163 0.96 38.32 -2.26
N PHE A 164 0.83 37.65 -3.41
CA PHE A 164 1.87 37.64 -4.43
C PHE A 164 1.42 38.48 -5.62
N GLU A 165 2.30 39.36 -6.11
CA GLU A 165 2.10 40.10 -7.35
C GLU A 165 2.98 39.50 -8.44
N PHE A 166 2.38 39.22 -9.60
CA PHE A 166 3.05 38.71 -10.78
C PHE A 166 2.78 39.62 -11.97
N ILE A 167 3.82 40.01 -12.69
CA ILE A 167 3.67 40.78 -13.92
C ILE A 167 3.50 39.79 -15.07
N SER A 168 2.32 39.78 -15.70
CA SER A 168 2.07 38.94 -16.86
C SER A 168 3.05 39.28 -17.98
N ARG A 169 3.75 38.27 -18.49
CA ARG A 169 4.58 38.41 -19.70
C ARG A 169 3.80 38.18 -20.99
N PHE A 170 2.55 37.76 -20.86
CA PHE A 170 1.62 37.61 -21.97
C PHE A 170 0.70 38.84 -21.96
N GLY A 171 0.84 39.73 -22.95
CA GLY A 171 0.08 40.99 -23.05
C GLY A 171 0.78 42.23 -22.48
N ASP A 172 0.00 43.24 -22.06
CA ASP A 172 0.44 44.60 -21.72
C ASP A 172 1.23 44.75 -20.39
N GLY A 173 1.77 43.66 -19.84
CA GLY A 173 2.46 43.73 -18.54
C GLY A 173 1.51 43.90 -17.35
N ALA A 174 0.25 43.45 -17.46
CA ALA A 174 -0.73 43.55 -16.39
C ALA A 174 -0.24 42.86 -15.10
N LYS A 175 -0.46 43.52 -13.96
CA LYS A 175 -0.18 42.96 -12.65
C LYS A 175 -1.32 42.03 -12.23
N LEU A 176 -1.00 40.77 -11.99
CA LEU A 176 -1.89 39.74 -11.48
C LEU A 176 -1.58 39.51 -10.01
N SER A 177 -2.58 39.60 -9.14
CA SER A 177 -2.45 39.18 -7.74
C SER A 177 -2.81 37.70 -7.63
N CYS A 178 -1.97 36.91 -6.96
CA CYS A 178 -2.20 35.47 -6.75
C CYS A 178 -1.87 35.04 -5.30
N GLY A 179 -2.34 33.85 -4.94
CA GLY A 179 -2.05 33.21 -3.65
C GLY A 179 -1.98 31.69 -3.81
N PRO A 180 -1.32 30.95 -2.91
CA PRO A 180 -1.10 29.51 -3.04
C PRO A 180 -2.23 28.70 -2.37
N TRP A 181 -3.47 29.20 -2.41
CA TRP A 181 -4.54 28.68 -1.55
C TRP A 181 -5.09 27.34 -2.03
N CYS A 182 -5.26 27.16 -3.34
CA CYS A 182 -5.66 25.87 -3.90
C CYS A 182 -4.55 24.84 -3.69
N LEU A 183 -3.28 25.22 -3.88
CA LEU A 183 -2.14 24.35 -3.57
C LEU A 183 -2.06 23.96 -2.08
N LEU A 184 -2.30 24.91 -1.17
CA LEU A 184 -2.34 24.65 0.27
C LEU A 184 -3.53 23.76 0.66
N GLY A 185 -4.72 24.06 0.12
CA GLY A 185 -5.91 23.23 0.28
C GLY A 185 -5.69 21.81 -0.21
N SER A 186 -4.97 21.65 -1.31
CA SER A 186 -4.55 20.35 -1.84
C SER A 186 -3.66 19.58 -0.88
N PHE A 187 -2.61 20.21 -0.34
CA PHE A 187 -1.70 19.61 0.64
C PHE A 187 -2.45 19.15 1.89
N ILE A 188 -3.30 20.03 2.44
CA ILE A 188 -4.13 19.73 3.60
C ILE A 188 -5.11 18.60 3.28
N GLY A 189 -5.81 18.64 2.14
CA GLY A 189 -6.81 17.66 1.75
C GLY A 189 -6.23 16.26 1.56
N HIS A 190 -5.13 16.11 0.81
CA HIS A 190 -4.45 14.82 0.68
C HIS A 190 -3.97 14.29 2.04
N GLY A 191 -3.30 15.13 2.83
CA GLY A 191 -2.77 14.75 4.15
C GLY A 191 -3.88 14.33 5.12
N ALA A 192 -4.89 15.17 5.28
CA ALA A 192 -6.04 14.91 6.14
C ALA A 192 -6.81 13.67 5.69
N GLY A 193 -7.09 13.51 4.40
CA GLY A 193 -7.79 12.34 3.90
C GLY A 193 -7.04 11.03 4.15
N LEU A 194 -5.71 11.00 4.01
CA LEU A 194 -4.91 9.83 4.37
C LEU A 194 -4.90 9.56 5.89
N MET A 195 -4.79 10.61 6.72
CA MET A 195 -4.77 10.47 8.18
C MET A 195 -6.12 10.08 8.77
N LEU A 196 -7.21 10.51 8.13
CA LEU A 196 -8.58 10.18 8.54
C LEU A 196 -9.05 8.83 8.00
N ALA A 197 -8.42 8.26 6.97
CA ALA A 197 -8.84 7.00 6.36
C ALA A 197 -8.95 5.80 7.33
N PRO A 198 -8.06 5.63 8.35
CA PRO A 198 -8.21 4.58 9.36
C PRO A 198 -9.39 4.78 10.34
N TYR A 199 -9.98 5.97 10.36
CA TYR A 199 -11.08 6.34 11.25
C TYR A 199 -12.40 6.57 10.50
N ALA A 200 -12.32 6.79 9.18
CA ALA A 200 -13.48 7.03 8.36
C ALA A 200 -14.39 5.80 8.35
N PRO A 201 -15.70 5.98 8.59
CA PRO A 201 -16.65 4.90 8.43
C PRO A 201 -16.60 4.47 6.96
N THR A 202 -16.63 3.17 6.75
CA THR A 202 -16.60 2.64 5.40
C THR A 202 -17.99 2.77 4.78
N PHE A 203 -18.24 3.92 4.13
CA PHE A 203 -19.57 4.33 3.66
C PHE A 203 -20.25 3.34 2.67
N CYS A 204 -19.50 2.46 2.00
CA CYS A 204 -20.03 1.57 0.95
C CYS A 204 -19.59 0.10 1.03
N SER A 205 -18.77 -0.31 2.00
CA SER A 205 -18.29 -1.70 2.14
C SER A 205 -17.75 -1.89 3.54
N GLN A 206 -17.90 -3.04 4.20
CA GLN A 206 -17.19 -3.25 5.47
C GLN A 206 -15.67 -3.20 5.27
N ALA A 207 -14.94 -2.72 6.28
CA ALA A 207 -13.48 -2.77 6.28
C ALA A 207 -13.04 -4.24 6.25
N PRO A 208 -12.08 -4.63 5.38
CA PRO A 208 -11.70 -6.03 5.24
C PRO A 208 -11.17 -6.57 6.57
N MET A 209 -11.69 -7.74 6.95
CA MET A 209 -11.23 -8.47 8.12
C MET A 209 -9.92 -9.18 7.79
N CYS A 210 -8.87 -8.81 8.50
CA CYS A 210 -7.52 -9.29 8.20
C CYS A 210 -6.99 -10.22 9.27
N PHE A 211 -6.22 -11.22 8.84
CA PHE A 211 -5.27 -11.87 9.73
C PHE A 211 -4.01 -11.02 9.81
N LEU A 212 -3.60 -10.72 11.05
CA LEU A 212 -2.33 -10.10 11.38
C LEU A 212 -1.80 -10.74 12.67
N ASP A 213 -0.66 -11.41 12.57
CA ASP A 213 -0.03 -12.23 13.61
C ASP A 213 -0.12 -11.61 15.03
N VAL A 214 0.34 -10.38 15.19
CA VAL A 214 0.43 -9.68 16.48
C VAL A 214 -0.92 -9.39 17.14
N ALA A 215 -2.01 -9.36 16.37
CA ALA A 215 -3.36 -9.12 16.88
C ALA A 215 -4.23 -10.38 16.90
N SER A 216 -3.94 -11.35 16.03
CA SER A 216 -4.78 -12.51 15.76
C SER A 216 -4.35 -13.72 16.59
N ILE A 217 -3.04 -13.84 16.87
CA ILE A 217 -2.48 -14.87 17.75
C ILE A 217 -2.32 -14.26 19.16
N ASN A 218 -2.70 -15.02 20.19
CA ASN A 218 -2.47 -14.62 21.57
C ASN A 218 -0.96 -14.56 21.84
N GLN A 219 -0.43 -13.38 22.18
CA GLN A 219 1.00 -13.17 22.36
C GLN A 219 1.46 -13.31 23.82
N THR A 220 0.58 -13.64 24.76
CA THR A 220 0.86 -13.70 26.20
C THR A 220 0.67 -15.10 26.77
N ASP A 221 -0.41 -15.77 26.38
CA ASP A 221 -0.66 -17.18 26.72
C ASP A 221 0.20 -18.08 25.83
N LYS A 222 1.14 -18.82 26.42
CA LYS A 222 2.09 -19.65 25.67
C LYS A 222 1.42 -20.78 24.90
N GLU A 223 0.38 -21.39 25.45
CA GLU A 223 -0.33 -22.50 24.80
C GLU A 223 -1.11 -22.00 23.60
N LEU A 224 -1.88 -20.92 23.77
CA LEU A 224 -2.62 -20.30 22.67
C LEU A 224 -1.70 -19.69 21.61
N MET A 225 -0.55 -19.14 22.02
CA MET A 225 0.48 -18.64 21.10
C MET A 225 1.02 -19.79 20.24
N GLU A 226 1.41 -20.89 20.85
CA GLU A 226 1.93 -22.07 20.16
C GLU A 226 0.90 -22.64 19.18
N ARG A 227 -0.33 -22.88 19.66
CA ARG A 227 -1.44 -23.38 18.82
C ARG A 227 -1.74 -22.42 17.66
N GLY A 228 -1.64 -21.11 17.88
CA GLY A 228 -1.79 -20.10 16.84
C GLY A 228 -0.67 -20.14 15.80
N VAL A 229 0.59 -20.21 16.23
CA VAL A 229 1.76 -20.25 15.32
C VAL A 229 1.76 -21.52 14.46
N TYR A 230 1.59 -22.69 15.07
CA TYR A 230 1.54 -23.96 14.33
C TYR A 230 0.18 -24.22 13.66
N GLY A 231 -0.78 -23.31 13.86
CA GLY A 231 -2.09 -23.25 13.19
C GLY A 231 -2.15 -22.31 11.99
N ILE A 232 -1.03 -21.66 11.61
CA ILE A 232 -0.99 -20.68 10.52
C ILE A 232 -1.53 -21.23 9.19
N GLY A 233 -1.25 -22.49 8.86
CA GLY A 233 -1.78 -23.10 7.64
C GLY A 233 -3.30 -23.15 7.60
N GLY A 234 -3.96 -23.37 8.74
CA GLY A 234 -5.43 -23.32 8.83
C GLY A 234 -6.00 -21.91 8.74
N PHE A 235 -5.30 -20.89 9.25
CA PHE A 235 -5.69 -19.49 8.98
C PHE A 235 -5.61 -19.14 7.49
N LEU A 236 -4.58 -19.64 6.79
CA LEU A 236 -4.42 -19.45 5.35
C LEU A 236 -5.50 -20.18 4.55
N CYS A 237 -5.87 -21.39 4.95
CA CYS A 237 -6.99 -22.12 4.35
C CYS A 237 -8.31 -21.32 4.46
N LYS A 238 -8.51 -20.61 5.57
CA LYS A 238 -9.67 -19.74 5.80
C LYS A 238 -9.56 -18.34 5.18
N SER A 239 -8.54 -18.04 4.39
CA SER A 239 -8.28 -16.70 3.86
C SER A 239 -8.61 -16.59 2.37
N LYS A 240 -9.38 -15.57 1.97
CA LYS A 240 -9.74 -15.32 0.55
C LYS A 240 -8.56 -14.79 -0.28
N GLU A 241 -7.66 -14.03 0.34
CA GLU A 241 -6.47 -13.44 -0.29
C GLU A 241 -5.26 -13.59 0.64
N LEU A 242 -4.12 -14.05 0.11
CA LEU A 242 -2.82 -13.87 0.75
C LEU A 242 -2.16 -12.63 0.18
N ARG A 243 -2.00 -11.58 1.00
CA ARG A 243 -1.33 -10.36 0.62
C ARG A 243 0.07 -10.31 1.22
N VAL A 244 1.06 -10.45 0.35
CA VAL A 244 2.47 -10.41 0.73
C VAL A 244 2.99 -8.97 0.65
N LEU A 245 3.29 -8.37 1.80
CA LEU A 245 3.97 -7.07 1.88
C LEU A 245 5.47 -7.26 1.62
N TRP A 246 5.81 -7.40 0.34
CA TRP A 246 7.12 -7.88 -0.07
C TRP A 246 8.23 -6.84 0.17
N SER A 247 9.37 -7.35 0.61
CA SER A 247 10.66 -6.67 0.72
C SER A 247 11.78 -7.69 0.58
N CYS A 248 13.01 -7.25 0.31
CA CYS A 248 14.17 -8.14 0.10
C CYS A 248 14.31 -9.29 1.13
N PRO A 249 14.22 -9.07 2.47
CA PRO A 249 14.37 -10.16 3.44
C PRO A 249 13.13 -11.05 3.61
N TYR A 250 12.17 -11.02 2.69
CA TYR A 250 10.94 -11.81 2.81
C TYR A 250 11.20 -13.30 2.55
N PHE A 251 11.80 -13.64 1.41
CA PHE A 251 12.07 -15.04 1.03
C PHE A 251 13.23 -15.68 1.81
N THR A 252 13.92 -14.93 2.65
CA THR A 252 14.95 -15.47 3.54
C THR A 252 14.36 -16.03 4.84
N ARG A 253 13.04 -15.93 5.06
CA ARG A 253 12.37 -16.27 6.32
C ARG A 253 11.49 -17.50 6.18
N LEU A 254 11.73 -18.51 7.04
CA LEU A 254 11.06 -19.81 6.95
C LEU A 254 9.53 -19.71 6.98
N TRP A 255 9.00 -19.00 7.96
CA TRP A 255 7.55 -18.84 8.11
C TRP A 255 6.90 -18.07 6.95
N CYS A 256 7.58 -17.07 6.38
CA CYS A 256 7.07 -16.35 5.20
C CYS A 256 7.00 -17.25 3.95
N VAL A 257 7.97 -18.15 3.79
CA VAL A 257 7.98 -19.16 2.72
C VAL A 257 6.88 -20.21 2.96
N PHE A 258 6.75 -20.68 4.20
CA PHE A 258 5.68 -21.60 4.60
C PHE A 258 4.30 -21.02 4.29
N GLU A 259 4.07 -19.72 4.55
CA GLU A 259 2.78 -19.07 4.26
C GLU A 259 2.43 -19.11 2.77
N VAL A 260 3.41 -18.88 1.89
CA VAL A 260 3.20 -18.97 0.43
C VAL A 260 2.88 -20.42 0.02
N ALA A 261 3.65 -21.38 0.54
CA ALA A 261 3.43 -22.81 0.28
C ALA A 261 2.04 -23.26 0.74
N ALA A 262 1.73 -23.04 2.02
CA ALA A 262 0.49 -23.43 2.64
C ALA A 262 -0.72 -22.78 1.97
N PHE A 263 -0.64 -21.49 1.62
CA PHE A 263 -1.73 -20.81 0.92
C PHE A 263 -1.99 -21.40 -0.46
N ARG A 264 -0.94 -21.69 -1.23
CA ARG A 264 -1.10 -22.27 -2.57
C ARG A 264 -1.60 -23.71 -2.53
N THR A 265 -1.17 -24.49 -1.54
CA THR A 265 -1.71 -25.83 -1.32
C THR A 265 -3.18 -25.79 -0.91
N ALA A 266 -3.54 -24.93 0.04
CA ALA A 266 -4.90 -24.84 0.56
C ALA A 266 -5.89 -24.12 -0.38
N ASN A 267 -5.39 -23.16 -1.17
CA ASN A 267 -6.16 -22.34 -2.09
C ASN A 267 -5.45 -22.26 -3.46
N PRO A 268 -5.48 -23.31 -4.29
CA PRO A 268 -4.76 -23.34 -5.57
C PRO A 268 -5.13 -22.16 -6.50
N THR A 269 -6.42 -21.83 -6.57
CA THR A 269 -6.97 -20.69 -7.34
C THR A 269 -7.10 -19.40 -6.50
N GLY A 270 -6.66 -19.43 -5.24
CA GLY A 270 -6.73 -18.30 -4.32
C GLY A 270 -5.91 -17.11 -4.80
N ARG A 271 -6.33 -15.91 -4.40
CA ARG A 271 -5.66 -14.67 -4.80
C ARG A 271 -4.37 -14.46 -3.99
N LEU A 272 -3.22 -14.63 -4.64
CA LEU A 272 -1.92 -14.31 -4.07
C LEU A 272 -1.45 -12.93 -4.57
N ALA A 273 -1.57 -11.91 -3.73
CA ALA A 273 -1.23 -10.54 -4.08
C ALA A 273 0.14 -10.15 -3.51
N PHE A 274 1.17 -10.16 -4.35
CA PHE A 274 2.46 -9.55 -3.98
C PHE A 274 2.38 -8.03 -4.10
N ARG A 275 2.63 -7.34 -2.99
CA ARG A 275 2.61 -5.88 -2.87
C ARG A 275 4.00 -5.40 -2.46
N PRO A 276 4.88 -5.13 -3.43
CA PRO A 276 6.20 -4.61 -3.13
C PRO A 276 6.11 -3.21 -2.50
N LEU A 277 6.65 -3.05 -1.30
CA LEU A 277 6.52 -1.81 -0.53
C LEU A 277 7.10 -0.58 -1.24
N PHE A 278 8.01 -0.78 -2.18
CA PHE A 278 8.67 0.30 -2.91
C PHE A 278 7.73 1.08 -3.84
N VAL A 279 6.62 0.49 -4.30
CA VAL A 279 5.68 1.13 -5.23
C VAL A 279 4.98 2.31 -4.56
N GLU A 280 4.42 2.09 -3.36
CA GLU A 280 3.77 3.16 -2.61
C GLU A 280 4.76 4.16 -2.04
N VAL A 281 5.96 3.73 -1.64
CA VAL A 281 7.04 4.63 -1.24
C VAL A 281 7.42 5.55 -2.39
N GLY A 282 7.61 5.02 -3.60
CA GLY A 282 7.90 5.82 -4.79
C GLY A 282 6.78 6.81 -5.09
N SER A 283 5.53 6.37 -5.01
CA SER A 283 4.35 7.23 -5.23
C SER A 283 4.28 8.38 -4.22
N PHE A 284 4.52 8.10 -2.93
CA PHE A 284 4.60 9.13 -1.89
C PHE A 284 5.70 10.15 -2.16
N MET A 285 6.89 9.68 -2.58
CA MET A 285 7.99 10.57 -2.92
C MET A 285 7.70 11.43 -4.16
N CYS A 286 7.01 10.90 -5.18
CA CYS A 286 6.54 11.69 -6.32
C CYS A 286 5.66 12.87 -5.87
N VAL A 287 4.70 12.60 -4.98
CA VAL A 287 3.76 13.60 -4.46
C VAL A 287 4.49 14.64 -3.61
N ALA A 288 5.38 14.20 -2.71
CA ALA A 288 6.18 15.09 -1.88
C ALA A 288 7.09 15.99 -2.75
N GLY A 289 7.72 15.42 -3.77
CA GLY A 289 8.53 16.16 -4.75
C GLY A 289 7.70 17.19 -5.53
N ALA A 290 6.51 16.79 -6.00
CA ALA A 290 5.59 17.70 -6.68
C ALA A 290 5.20 18.90 -5.80
N TYR A 291 4.80 18.66 -4.54
CA TYR A 291 4.50 19.74 -3.59
C TYR A 291 5.69 20.65 -3.36
N PHE A 292 6.87 20.08 -3.10
CA PHE A 292 8.09 20.86 -2.88
C PHE A 292 8.36 21.77 -4.08
N SER A 293 8.31 21.24 -5.31
CA SER A 293 8.53 22.02 -6.53
C SER A 293 7.48 23.11 -6.74
N CYS A 294 6.19 22.80 -6.54
CA CYS A 294 5.12 23.78 -6.69
C CYS A 294 5.17 24.90 -5.64
N PHE A 295 5.43 24.57 -4.37
CA PHE A 295 5.58 25.58 -3.32
C PHE A 295 6.81 26.45 -3.56
N LEU A 296 7.95 25.84 -3.90
CA LEU A 296 9.18 26.59 -4.19
C LEU A 296 8.97 27.57 -5.35
N TYR A 297 8.30 27.13 -6.41
CA TYR A 297 7.90 28.00 -7.51
C TYR A 297 7.02 29.16 -7.04
N MET A 298 5.94 28.90 -6.30
CA MET A 298 5.03 29.95 -5.79
C MET A 298 5.76 30.96 -4.90
N PHE A 299 6.60 30.51 -3.98
CA PHE A 299 7.34 31.39 -3.07
C PHE A 299 8.49 32.15 -3.75
N SER A 300 8.89 31.78 -4.97
CA SER A 300 9.86 32.52 -5.76
C SER A 300 9.27 33.76 -6.44
N ILE A 301 7.94 33.81 -6.64
CA ILE A 301 7.25 34.88 -7.38
C ILE A 301 7.50 36.27 -6.76
N PRO A 302 7.38 36.47 -5.43
CA PRO A 302 7.54 37.80 -4.82
C PRO A 302 8.95 38.41 -4.97
N LEU A 303 9.94 37.62 -5.39
CA LEU A 303 11.31 38.10 -5.58
C LEU A 303 11.45 39.03 -6.79
N GLY A 304 10.43 39.14 -7.65
CA GLY A 304 10.34 40.15 -8.73
C GLY A 304 11.41 40.04 -9.83
N SER A 305 12.30 39.05 -9.74
CA SER A 305 13.40 38.81 -10.68
C SER A 305 13.04 37.69 -11.66
N VAL A 306 13.43 37.83 -12.93
CA VAL A 306 13.35 36.73 -13.92
C VAL A 306 14.20 35.53 -13.52
N VAL A 307 15.30 35.80 -12.82
CA VAL A 307 16.28 34.79 -12.40
C VAL A 307 15.73 33.94 -11.26
N ALA A 308 14.87 34.49 -10.41
CA ALA A 308 14.34 33.79 -9.23
C ALA A 308 13.46 32.58 -9.60
N PRO A 309 12.45 32.70 -10.49
CA PRO A 309 11.70 31.54 -10.98
C PRO A 309 12.60 30.53 -11.70
N LEU A 310 13.55 30.97 -12.52
CA LEU A 310 14.47 30.08 -13.24
C LEU A 310 15.37 29.28 -12.27
N ALA A 311 15.90 29.95 -11.25
CA ALA A 311 16.66 29.31 -10.17
C ALA A 311 15.78 28.37 -9.34
N SER A 312 14.52 28.76 -9.08
CA SER A 312 13.54 27.90 -8.41
C SER A 312 13.25 26.63 -9.21
N TYR A 313 13.16 26.71 -10.55
CA TYR A 313 13.04 25.54 -11.42
C TYR A 313 14.29 24.66 -11.32
N ALA A 314 15.49 25.23 -11.36
CA ALA A 314 16.72 24.46 -11.20
C ALA A 314 16.81 23.73 -9.86
N ILE A 315 16.40 24.38 -8.76
CA ILE A 315 16.33 23.74 -7.43
C ILE A 315 15.21 22.70 -7.38
N ALA A 316 14.06 22.96 -8.03
CA ALA A 316 12.95 22.03 -8.15
C ALA A 316 13.28 20.78 -8.99
N LEU A 317 14.34 20.82 -9.81
CA LEU A 317 14.89 19.64 -10.48
C LEU A 317 15.66 18.71 -9.54
N ALA A 318 16.17 19.19 -8.39
CA ALA A 318 16.88 18.34 -7.44
C ALA A 318 15.99 17.21 -6.84
N PRO A 319 14.75 17.49 -6.38
CA PRO A 319 13.78 16.43 -6.04
C PRO A 319 13.45 15.51 -7.20
N VAL A 320 13.44 16.00 -8.44
CA VAL A 320 13.22 15.16 -9.64
C VAL A 320 14.39 14.20 -9.82
N TYR A 321 15.64 14.64 -9.63
CA TYR A 321 16.81 13.76 -9.66
C TYR A 321 16.77 12.70 -8.54
N VAL A 322 16.44 13.11 -7.31
CA VAL A 322 16.22 12.16 -6.20
C VAL A 322 15.11 11.18 -6.54
N LEU A 323 14.00 11.66 -7.11
CA LEU A 323 12.89 10.83 -7.52
C LEU A 323 13.30 9.84 -8.61
N MET A 324 14.02 10.27 -9.64
CA MET A 324 14.54 9.41 -10.69
C MET A 324 15.51 8.36 -10.14
N HIS A 325 16.40 8.76 -9.23
CA HIS A 325 17.28 7.83 -8.54
C HIS A 325 16.48 6.79 -7.74
N GLN A 326 15.43 7.20 -7.03
CA GLN A 326 14.58 6.27 -6.28
C GLN A 326 13.70 5.40 -7.17
N LEU A 327 13.17 5.92 -8.28
CA LEU A 327 12.48 5.11 -9.28
C LEU A 327 13.43 4.07 -9.87
N ARG A 328 14.68 4.43 -10.14
CA ARG A 328 15.73 3.50 -10.57
C ARG A 328 16.05 2.47 -9.48
N GLN A 329 16.15 2.87 -8.21
CA GLN A 329 16.31 1.93 -7.09
C GLN A 329 15.11 0.98 -6.98
N ASN A 330 13.89 1.48 -7.13
CA ASN A 330 12.66 0.70 -7.11
C ASN A 330 12.63 -0.31 -8.26
N SER A 331 13.03 0.11 -9.46
CA SER A 331 13.21 -0.79 -10.60
C SER A 331 14.27 -1.86 -10.31
N ALA A 332 15.41 -1.47 -9.74
CA ALA A 332 16.46 -2.43 -9.32
C ALA A 332 15.93 -3.43 -8.29
N VAL A 333 15.12 -2.98 -7.32
CA VAL A 333 14.48 -3.84 -6.32
C VAL A 333 13.43 -4.77 -6.94
N LYS A 334 12.71 -4.36 -7.99
CA LYS A 334 11.86 -5.25 -8.79
C LYS A 334 12.69 -6.36 -9.45
N TYR A 335 13.82 -6.00 -10.07
CA TYR A 335 14.72 -7.00 -10.63
C TYR A 335 15.29 -7.92 -9.55
N GLN A 336 15.61 -7.37 -8.37
CA GLN A 336 16.07 -8.15 -7.23
C GLN A 336 15.02 -9.17 -6.78
N LEU A 337 13.74 -8.80 -6.66
CA LEU A 337 12.65 -9.75 -6.36
C LEU A 337 12.66 -10.94 -7.34
N LEU A 338 12.69 -10.65 -8.63
CA LEU A 338 12.64 -11.68 -9.68
C LEU A 338 13.91 -12.53 -9.71
N HIS A 339 15.05 -11.93 -9.37
CA HIS A 339 16.32 -12.60 -9.23
C HIS A 339 16.36 -13.50 -7.99
N ASP A 340 15.85 -13.04 -6.85
CA ASP A 340 15.76 -13.79 -5.60
C ASP A 340 14.82 -14.99 -5.74
N LEU A 341 13.70 -14.83 -6.45
CA LEU A 341 12.82 -15.94 -6.82
C LEU A 341 13.52 -16.97 -7.70
N LYS A 342 14.28 -16.51 -8.70
CA LYS A 342 15.02 -17.40 -9.62
C LYS A 342 16.11 -18.20 -8.90
N ARG A 343 16.76 -17.63 -7.89
CA ARG A 343 17.82 -18.27 -7.09
C ARG A 343 17.32 -18.79 -5.75
N PHE A 344 16.01 -18.84 -5.55
CA PHE A 344 15.43 -19.29 -4.30
C PHE A 344 15.90 -20.70 -3.98
N ASP A 345 16.32 -20.93 -2.75
CA ASP A 345 16.68 -22.26 -2.23
C ASP A 345 16.09 -22.40 -0.84
N LEU A 346 15.20 -23.37 -0.67
CA LEU A 346 14.55 -23.65 0.60
C LEU A 346 15.56 -24.03 1.69
N ALA A 347 16.67 -24.68 1.34
CA ALA A 347 17.69 -25.09 2.30
C ALA A 347 18.38 -23.88 2.97
N ALA A 348 18.57 -22.80 2.22
CA ALA A 348 19.23 -21.57 2.67
C ALA A 348 18.34 -20.64 3.54
N VAL A 349 17.06 -20.98 3.72
CA VAL A 349 16.09 -20.15 4.45
C VAL A 349 16.36 -20.17 5.96
N GLN A 350 16.28 -19.00 6.60
CA GLN A 350 16.54 -18.80 8.03
C GLN A 350 15.36 -19.27 8.89
N SER A 351 15.66 -20.12 9.87
CA SER A 351 14.74 -20.60 10.91
C SER A 351 15.18 -20.11 12.29
N HIS A 352 14.22 -19.95 13.22
CA HIS A 352 14.53 -19.61 14.62
C HIS A 352 14.86 -20.85 15.46
N SER A 353 14.27 -22.00 15.10
CA SER A 353 14.49 -23.27 15.77
C SER A 353 14.59 -24.41 14.76
N ASP A 354 15.25 -25.50 15.17
CA ASP A 354 15.33 -26.73 14.37
C ASP A 354 13.96 -27.40 14.25
N PHE A 355 13.12 -27.29 15.29
CA PHE A 355 11.76 -27.80 15.26
C PHE A 355 10.91 -27.09 14.19
N ASP A 356 10.98 -25.76 14.10
CA ASP A 356 10.26 -25.01 13.04
C ASP A 356 10.71 -25.47 11.66
N ARG A 357 12.02 -25.68 11.49
CA ARG A 357 12.59 -26.17 10.24
C ARG A 357 12.04 -27.56 9.91
N GLN A 358 12.06 -28.48 10.86
CA GLN A 358 11.51 -29.83 10.69
C GLN A 358 10.01 -29.78 10.36
N PHE A 359 9.25 -28.97 11.10
CA PHE A 359 7.81 -28.83 10.92
C PHE A 359 7.46 -28.35 9.51
N VAL A 360 8.08 -27.25 9.08
CA VAL A 360 7.84 -26.64 7.76
C VAL A 360 8.32 -27.55 6.63
N PHE A 361 9.50 -28.17 6.75
CA PHE A 361 10.03 -29.05 5.71
C PHE A 361 9.18 -30.30 5.54
N THR A 362 8.70 -30.90 6.63
CA THR A 362 7.80 -32.04 6.59
C THR A 362 6.48 -31.68 5.90
N ALA A 363 5.90 -30.51 6.22
CA ALA A 363 4.69 -30.03 5.56
C ALA A 363 4.90 -29.79 4.06
N ILE A 364 5.99 -29.11 3.67
CA ILE A 364 6.32 -28.86 2.27
C ILE A 364 6.51 -30.17 1.49
N LYS A 365 7.24 -31.15 2.06
CA LYS A 365 7.40 -32.46 1.43
C LYS A 365 6.06 -33.17 1.26
N ALA A 366 5.16 -33.08 2.24
CA ALA A 366 3.83 -33.68 2.14
C ALA A 366 2.98 -33.03 1.04
N TRP A 367 3.07 -31.70 0.85
CA TRP A 367 2.25 -30.98 -0.11
C TRP A 367 2.79 -30.96 -1.54
N TYR A 368 4.11 -30.87 -1.69
CA TYR A 368 4.79 -30.72 -2.99
C TYR A 368 5.55 -31.99 -3.40
N GLY A 369 5.53 -33.05 -2.60
CA GLY A 369 6.25 -34.30 -2.82
C GLY A 369 7.73 -34.25 -2.41
N SER A 370 8.41 -33.11 -2.62
CA SER A 370 9.78 -32.90 -2.14
C SER A 370 10.11 -31.42 -1.89
N THR A 371 11.23 -31.16 -1.21
CA THR A 371 11.76 -29.81 -0.99
C THR A 371 12.24 -29.18 -2.29
N GLU A 372 12.73 -30.01 -3.22
CA GLU A 372 13.22 -29.61 -4.53
C GLU A 372 12.06 -29.22 -5.44
N ALA A 373 10.95 -29.97 -5.41
CA ALA A 373 9.74 -29.68 -6.16
C ALA A 373 9.13 -28.33 -5.74
N PHE A 374 9.09 -28.05 -4.43
CA PHE A 374 8.67 -26.73 -3.96
C PHE A 374 9.63 -25.61 -4.39
N THR A 375 10.93 -25.86 -4.35
CA THR A 375 11.93 -24.90 -4.82
C THR A 375 11.74 -24.60 -6.31
N GLN A 376 11.50 -25.61 -7.13
CA GLN A 376 11.16 -25.46 -8.56
C GLN A 376 9.85 -24.69 -8.76
N PHE A 377 8.83 -24.95 -7.93
CA PHE A 377 7.57 -24.19 -7.95
C PHE A 377 7.81 -22.69 -7.72
N VAL A 378 8.65 -22.32 -6.74
CA VAL A 378 8.98 -20.91 -6.46
C VAL A 378 9.80 -20.29 -7.60
N GLN A 379 10.76 -21.02 -8.15
CA GLN A 379 11.64 -20.56 -9.23
C GLN A 379 10.94 -20.42 -10.59
N GLY A 380 9.92 -21.25 -10.86
CA GLY A 380 9.17 -21.30 -12.11
C GLY A 380 7.76 -20.71 -11.96
N PRO A 381 6.72 -21.54 -11.72
CA PRO A 381 5.32 -21.12 -11.73
C PRO A 381 5.00 -19.86 -10.92
N LEU A 382 5.46 -19.78 -9.67
CA LEU A 382 5.21 -18.61 -8.83
C LEU A 382 5.89 -17.36 -9.40
N ARG A 383 7.13 -17.50 -9.88
CA ARG A 383 7.87 -16.39 -10.48
C ARG A 383 7.19 -15.91 -11.76
N GLU A 384 6.68 -16.82 -12.58
CA GLU A 384 5.95 -16.51 -13.82
C GLU A 384 4.65 -15.75 -13.53
N GLU A 385 3.84 -16.22 -12.57
CA GLU A 385 2.65 -15.51 -12.11
C GLU A 385 2.97 -14.09 -11.62
N LEU A 386 4.10 -13.92 -10.94
CA LEU A 386 4.56 -12.61 -10.48
C LEU A 386 5.09 -11.70 -11.58
N LEU A 387 5.64 -12.29 -12.65
CA LEU A 387 6.01 -11.56 -13.85
C LEU A 387 4.77 -11.06 -14.58
N GLU A 388 3.77 -11.92 -14.77
CA GLU A 388 2.51 -11.59 -15.45
C GLU A 388 1.73 -10.51 -14.69
N SER A 389 1.55 -10.69 -13.37
CA SER A 389 0.90 -9.69 -12.52
C SER A 389 1.72 -8.40 -12.40
N GLY A 390 3.05 -8.48 -12.55
CA GLY A 390 3.99 -7.36 -12.51
C GLY A 390 4.14 -6.57 -13.81
N GLN A 391 3.45 -6.97 -14.90
CA GLN A 391 3.37 -6.20 -16.15
C GLN A 391 2.42 -5.01 -16.05
N SER A 392 1.58 -4.94 -15.00
CA SER A 392 0.67 -3.81 -14.81
C SER A 392 1.45 -2.53 -14.51
N THR A 393 1.18 -1.49 -15.30
CA THR A 393 1.59 -0.10 -15.09
C THR A 393 1.27 0.38 -13.67
N ILE A 394 1.97 1.43 -13.20
CA ILE A 394 1.66 2.07 -11.90
C ILE A 394 0.14 2.35 -11.87
N PRO A 395 -0.60 1.85 -10.87
CA PRO A 395 -2.05 2.02 -10.82
C PRO A 395 -2.43 3.49 -11.03
N LEU A 396 -3.35 3.78 -11.96
CA LEU A 396 -3.77 5.15 -12.32
C LEU A 396 -4.05 6.02 -11.09
N LYS A 397 -4.67 5.42 -10.07
CA LYS A 397 -4.97 6.07 -8.80
C LYS A 397 -3.74 6.71 -8.11
N TYR A 398 -2.55 6.11 -8.23
CA TYR A 398 -1.31 6.70 -7.68
C TYR A 398 -0.77 7.84 -8.55
N ILE A 399 -1.06 7.84 -9.85
CA ILE A 399 -0.72 8.93 -10.79
C ILE A 399 -1.63 10.14 -10.54
N LEU A 400 -2.88 9.93 -10.13
CA LEU A 400 -3.81 11.02 -9.80
C LEU A 400 -3.32 11.90 -8.64
N LEU A 401 -2.54 11.37 -7.69
CA LEU A 401 -2.03 12.16 -6.57
C LEU A 401 -1.12 13.32 -7.03
N PRO A 402 0.01 13.08 -7.74
CA PRO A 402 0.86 14.17 -8.23
C PRO A 402 0.16 15.04 -9.28
N LEU A 403 -0.73 14.47 -10.12
CA LEU A 403 -1.55 15.27 -11.03
C LEU A 403 -2.48 16.23 -10.28
N GLY A 404 -3.05 15.79 -9.16
CA GLY A 404 -3.86 16.64 -8.29
C GLY A 404 -3.08 17.84 -7.75
N VAL A 405 -1.79 17.68 -7.45
CA VAL A 405 -0.90 18.80 -7.06
C VAL A 405 -0.80 19.83 -8.18
N MET A 406 -0.52 19.37 -9.40
CA MET A 406 -0.39 20.24 -10.58
C MET A 406 -1.69 20.96 -10.90
N ALA A 407 -2.82 20.23 -10.90
CA ALA A 407 -4.14 20.81 -11.10
C ALA A 407 -4.47 21.89 -10.06
N SER A 408 -4.08 21.69 -8.80
CA SER A 408 -4.31 22.67 -7.73
C SER A 408 -3.52 23.95 -7.96
N LEU A 409 -2.26 23.84 -8.38
CA LEU A 409 -1.45 25.01 -8.77
C LEU A 409 -2.05 25.73 -9.99
N SER A 410 -2.54 24.99 -11.00
CA SER A 410 -3.20 25.60 -12.16
C SER A 410 -4.46 26.38 -11.76
N LEU A 411 -5.22 25.90 -10.76
CA LEU A 411 -6.39 26.61 -10.26
C LEU A 411 -6.03 27.92 -9.54
N ASP A 412 -4.89 27.99 -8.84
CA ASP A 412 -4.40 29.27 -8.27
C ASP A 412 -4.13 30.32 -9.38
N TRP A 413 -3.64 29.88 -10.55
CA TRP A 413 -3.49 30.76 -11.71
C TRP A 413 -4.81 31.19 -12.34
N VAL A 414 -5.80 30.30 -12.40
CA VAL A 414 -7.14 30.65 -12.87
C VAL A 414 -7.77 31.70 -11.96
N VAL A 415 -7.65 31.56 -10.64
CA VAL A 415 -8.11 32.57 -9.68
C VAL A 415 -7.46 33.93 -9.94
N ALA A 416 -6.14 33.96 -10.15
CA ALA A 416 -5.43 35.21 -10.43
C ALA A 416 -5.96 35.93 -11.67
N LEU A 417 -6.29 35.19 -12.73
CA LEU A 417 -6.90 35.73 -13.95
C LEU A 417 -8.32 36.24 -13.72
N LEU A 418 -9.15 35.50 -12.97
CA LEU A 418 -10.52 35.91 -12.64
C LEU A 418 -10.54 37.20 -11.83
N CYS A 419 -9.70 37.32 -10.80
CA CYS A 419 -9.64 38.51 -9.96
C CYS A 419 -9.11 39.74 -10.71
N ALA A 420 -8.22 39.54 -11.69
CA ALA A 420 -7.74 40.62 -12.55
C ALA A 420 -8.83 41.16 -13.48
N HIS A 421 -9.67 40.27 -14.04
CA HIS A 421 -10.78 40.68 -14.91
C HIS A 421 -11.84 41.49 -14.14
N VAL A 422 -12.25 41.02 -12.96
CA VAL A 422 -13.17 41.76 -12.07
C VAL A 422 -12.63 43.15 -11.73
N SER A 423 -11.32 43.26 -11.48
CA SER A 423 -10.68 44.54 -11.20
C SER A 423 -10.71 45.49 -12.40
N ALA A 424 -10.51 44.98 -13.62
CA ALA A 424 -10.56 45.78 -14.85
C ALA A 424 -11.98 46.32 -15.13
N ASP A 425 -13.01 45.48 -15.01
CA ASP A 425 -14.40 45.89 -15.25
C ASP A 425 -14.88 46.93 -14.23
N SER A 426 -14.53 46.74 -12.95
CA SER A 426 -14.86 47.71 -11.90
C SER A 426 -14.19 49.08 -12.09
N ALA A 427 -13.02 49.12 -12.74
CA ALA A 427 -12.33 50.35 -13.08
C ALA A 427 -12.96 51.08 -14.29
N VAL A 428 -13.56 50.33 -15.23
CA VAL A 428 -14.25 50.87 -16.40
C VAL A 428 -15.63 51.43 -16.02
N ASP A 429 -16.34 50.77 -15.09
CA ASP A 429 -17.69 51.17 -14.68
C ASP A 429 -17.74 52.29 -13.63
N GLY A 430 -16.60 52.83 -13.17
CA GLY A 430 -16.55 53.96 -12.23
C GLY A 430 -17.19 53.69 -10.85
N THR A 431 -17.64 52.47 -10.59
CA THR A 431 -18.32 52.09 -9.35
C THR A 431 -17.28 51.62 -8.33
N VAL A 432 -16.74 52.59 -7.60
CA VAL A 432 -15.81 52.37 -6.49
C VAL A 432 -16.51 51.60 -5.36
N LEU A 433 -16.50 50.26 -5.42
CA LEU A 433 -16.75 49.42 -4.25
C LEU A 433 -15.43 49.20 -3.51
N VAL A 434 -15.00 50.26 -2.82
CA VAL A 434 -13.97 50.18 -1.78
C VAL A 434 -14.50 49.31 -0.64
N LYS A 435 -14.03 48.06 -0.62
CA LYS A 435 -13.62 47.40 0.63
C LYS A 435 -12.18 46.93 0.48
N SER A 436 -11.29 47.91 0.37
CA SER A 436 -9.88 47.78 0.71
C SER A 436 -9.77 47.42 2.20
N TRP A 437 -9.58 46.15 2.49
CA TRP A 437 -8.91 45.74 3.72
C TRP A 437 -7.40 45.83 3.46
N GLY A 438 -6.74 46.79 4.10
CA GLY A 438 -5.28 46.74 4.25
C GLY A 438 -4.45 47.92 3.75
N GLN A 439 -4.97 49.14 3.64
CA GLN A 439 -4.10 50.33 3.55
C GLN A 439 -4.66 51.52 4.35
N LYS A 440 -4.50 51.50 5.68
CA LYS A 440 -4.53 52.71 6.50
C LYS A 440 -3.73 52.50 7.78
N LYS A 441 -2.42 52.80 7.72
CA LYS A 441 -1.60 53.28 8.85
C LYS A 441 -0.23 53.73 8.34
N ARG A 442 -0.21 54.90 7.69
CA ARG A 442 0.93 55.82 7.78
C ARG A 442 0.33 57.19 8.06
N VAL A 443 0.18 57.46 9.36
CA VAL A 443 -0.21 58.77 9.89
C VAL A 443 0.94 59.71 9.61
N CYS A 444 0.65 60.79 8.88
CA CYS A 444 1.48 61.99 8.83
C CYS A 444 1.73 62.49 10.26
N PHE A 445 3.00 62.63 10.64
CA PHE A 445 3.40 63.60 11.64
C PHE A 445 4.12 64.72 10.90
N SER A 446 3.46 65.88 10.81
CA SER A 446 4.08 67.16 10.52
C SER A 446 3.99 68.01 11.78
N SER A 447 5.10 68.71 12.07
CA SER A 447 5.22 69.93 12.88
C SER A 447 4.93 69.85 14.39
N LEU A 448 6.01 69.73 15.17
CA LEU A 448 6.43 70.75 16.15
C LEU A 448 7.97 70.80 16.19
#